data_AF-A0AAW8YQU8-F1
#
_entry.id   AF-A0AAW8YQU8-F1
#
_cell.length_a   1.000
_cell.length_b   1.000
_cell.length_c   1.000
_cell.angle_alpha   90.00
_cell.angle_beta   90.00
_cell.angle_gamma   90.00
#
_symmetry.space_group_name_H-M   'P 1'
#
loop_
_entity.id
_entity.type
_entity.pdbx_description
1 polymer ?
#
loop_
_entity_poly.entity_id
_entity_poly.type
_entity_poly.pdbx_seq_one_letter_code
_entity_poly.pdbx_strand_id
1 'polypeptide(L)'
;MNKKTVKELICDRYWEYRHYTEKNDSVAIFLKKDSLRAYFLIQFGQDGRILFPGAVPFKPNEYSMWDFNEEEQKIVILDKNGNENQRVDIPIEWINGIQRIFLTGEAKGDALVCEKSTNKRKSHPYFLGGTQVFITSRKFVTLDLIHDLSRLGFNIKISNHQVASYNFFSDTFEYIIQHPQLQKIIISNTGKLEVKLPQNHQLLISKDCGPSSIAYLTGNRAPILELLSSVLMENNQHLLNSEDNRAEEEIFQAVLQTQFSDRYELG
;
A
#
# COMPACT_ATOMS: atom_id res chain seq x y z
N MET A 1 -23.17 5.00 14.36
CA MET A 1 -22.17 5.88 15.02
C MET A 1 -22.86 7.17 15.47
N ASN A 2 -22.36 7.84 16.50
CA ASN A 2 -22.88 9.14 16.93
C ASN A 2 -22.00 10.29 16.40
N LYS A 3 -22.52 11.52 16.43
CA LYS A 3 -21.84 12.73 15.93
C LYS A 3 -20.48 12.95 16.58
N LYS A 4 -20.30 12.57 17.84
CA LYS A 4 -19.01 12.69 18.55
C LYS A 4 -17.94 11.78 17.92
N THR A 5 -18.26 10.52 17.65
CA THR A 5 -17.32 9.60 16.98
C THR A 5 -16.99 10.06 15.56
N VAL A 6 -17.97 10.62 14.84
CA VAL A 6 -17.74 11.17 13.50
C VAL A 6 -16.81 12.39 13.55
N LYS A 7 -16.96 13.28 14.54
CA LYS A 7 -16.02 14.40 14.74
C LYS A 7 -14.58 13.93 14.91
N GLU A 8 -14.34 12.88 15.70
CA GLU A 8 -12.98 12.33 15.88
C GLU A 8 -12.40 11.73 14.58
N LEU A 9 -13.28 11.26 13.70
CA LEU A 9 -12.94 10.66 12.42
C LEU A 9 -12.60 11.71 11.36
N ILE A 10 -13.37 12.81 11.25
CA ILE A 10 -13.23 13.77 10.13
C ILE A 10 -12.61 15.11 10.49
N CYS A 11 -12.72 15.55 11.75
CA CYS A 11 -12.26 16.87 12.16
C CYS A 11 -10.76 16.91 12.47
N ASP A 12 -10.18 18.10 12.36
CA ASP A 12 -8.76 18.39 12.62
C ASP A 12 -7.79 17.66 11.68
N ARG A 13 -8.22 17.53 10.42
CA ARG A 13 -7.54 16.81 9.34
C ARG A 13 -7.65 17.58 8.04
N TYR A 14 -6.67 17.45 7.16
CA TYR A 14 -6.75 17.99 5.80
C TYR A 14 -7.29 16.92 4.86
N TRP A 15 -8.31 17.31 4.11
CA TRP A 15 -8.97 16.50 3.10
C TRP A 15 -8.69 17.11 1.73
N GLU A 16 -8.00 16.36 0.87
CA GLU A 16 -7.68 16.76 -0.50
C GLU A 16 -8.78 16.33 -1.45
N TYR A 17 -9.21 17.25 -2.31
CA TYR A 17 -10.16 16.93 -3.36
C TYR A 17 -9.46 16.24 -4.53
N ARG A 18 -9.89 15.03 -4.85
CA ARG A 18 -9.41 14.25 -6.00
C ARG A 18 -10.59 13.75 -6.82
N HIS A 19 -10.40 13.74 -8.14
CA HIS A 19 -11.30 13.08 -9.07
C HIS A 19 -10.73 11.71 -9.45
N TYR A 20 -11.53 10.66 -9.37
CA TYR A 20 -11.14 9.31 -9.79
C TYR A 20 -11.76 8.98 -11.15
N THR A 21 -10.91 8.71 -12.14
CA THR A 21 -11.34 8.34 -13.50
C THR A 21 -11.99 6.95 -13.54
N GLU A 22 -12.58 6.59 -14.67
CA GLU A 22 -13.17 5.24 -14.87
C GLU A 22 -12.14 4.11 -14.70
N LYS A 23 -10.87 4.39 -14.98
CA LYS A 23 -9.71 3.51 -14.79
C LYS A 23 -9.16 3.53 -13.35
N ASN A 24 -9.82 4.27 -12.46
CA ASN A 24 -9.44 4.44 -11.05
C ASN A 24 -8.09 5.15 -10.85
N ASP A 25 -7.72 6.00 -11.80
CA ASP A 25 -6.59 6.92 -11.65
C ASP A 25 -7.06 8.17 -10.91
N SER A 26 -6.30 8.62 -9.91
CA SER A 26 -6.63 9.84 -9.17
C SER A 26 -6.01 11.06 -9.84
N VAL A 27 -6.85 12.03 -10.19
CA VAL A 27 -6.46 13.34 -10.69
C VAL A 27 -6.70 14.34 -9.57
N ALA A 28 -5.63 14.96 -9.08
CA ALA A 28 -5.73 16.03 -8.12
C ALA A 28 -6.34 17.28 -8.77
N ILE A 29 -7.26 17.94 -8.07
CA ILE A 29 -7.78 19.23 -8.50
C ILE A 29 -6.86 20.33 -7.96
N PHE A 30 -6.38 21.16 -8.87
CA PHE A 30 -5.49 22.27 -8.55
C PHE A 30 -6.22 23.60 -8.59
N LEU A 31 -6.01 24.41 -7.56
CA LEU A 31 -6.26 25.84 -7.64
C LEU A 31 -5.03 26.52 -8.25
N LYS A 32 -5.26 27.33 -9.28
CA LYS A 32 -4.22 28.13 -9.92
C LYS A 32 -4.25 29.56 -9.37
N LYS A 33 -3.11 30.03 -8.88
CA LYS A 33 -2.85 31.44 -8.60
C LYS A 33 -1.52 31.81 -9.25
N ASP A 34 -1.58 32.63 -10.30
CA ASP A 34 -0.43 32.99 -11.13
C ASP A 34 0.31 31.76 -11.69
N SER A 35 1.59 31.59 -11.34
CA SER A 35 2.42 30.43 -11.70
C SER A 35 2.32 29.26 -10.71
N LEU A 36 1.68 29.44 -9.57
CA LEU A 36 1.56 28.43 -8.53
C LEU A 36 0.31 27.56 -8.75
N ARG A 37 0.51 26.24 -8.62
CA ARG A 37 -0.57 25.24 -8.53
C ARG A 37 -0.57 24.69 -7.13
N ALA A 38 -1.71 24.79 -6.45
CA ALA A 38 -1.89 24.24 -5.12
C ALA A 38 -3.04 23.23 -5.13
N TYR A 39 -2.93 22.20 -4.30
CA TYR A 39 -4.02 21.25 -4.08
C TYR A 39 -5.24 21.95 -3.49
N PHE A 40 -6.43 21.53 -3.91
CA PHE A 40 -7.66 21.95 -3.25
C PHE A 40 -7.88 21.14 -1.96
N LEU A 41 -7.77 21.81 -0.81
CA LEU A 41 -7.89 21.20 0.51
C LEU A 41 -9.09 21.79 1.27
N ILE A 42 -9.73 20.96 2.08
CA ILE A 42 -10.73 21.39 3.07
C ILE A 42 -10.44 20.78 4.44
N GLN A 43 -11.05 21.34 5.48
CA GLN A 43 -11.02 20.82 6.84
C GLN A 43 -12.42 20.92 7.46
N PHE A 44 -12.90 19.82 8.03
CA PHE A 44 -14.10 19.82 8.87
C PHE A 44 -13.73 20.36 10.26
N GLY A 45 -14.36 21.47 10.65
CA GLY A 45 -14.21 22.07 11.97
C GLY A 45 -15.09 21.38 13.00
N GLN A 46 -14.63 21.30 14.25
CA GLN A 46 -15.41 20.72 15.35
C GLN A 46 -16.70 21.51 15.66
N ASP A 47 -16.75 22.78 15.26
CA ASP A 47 -17.88 23.69 15.38
C ASP A 47 -18.93 23.52 14.28
N GLY A 48 -18.73 22.57 13.36
CA GLY A 48 -19.64 22.34 12.22
C GLY A 48 -19.34 23.21 11.00
N ARG A 49 -18.26 24.00 11.00
CA ARG A 49 -17.85 24.76 9.81
C ARG A 49 -16.94 23.94 8.91
N ILE A 50 -17.00 24.20 7.60
CA ILE A 50 -16.00 23.72 6.65
C ILE A 50 -15.01 24.85 6.41
N LEU A 51 -13.73 24.56 6.63
CA LEU A 51 -12.63 25.52 6.53
C LEU A 51 -11.79 25.23 5.29
N PHE A 52 -11.36 26.29 4.63
CA PHE A 52 -10.41 26.23 3.52
C PHE A 52 -9.06 26.76 4.03
N PRO A 53 -8.03 25.92 4.20
CA PRO A 53 -6.75 26.36 4.75
C PRO A 53 -6.02 27.29 3.78
N GLY A 54 -5.40 28.34 4.34
CA GLY A 54 -4.65 29.34 3.59
C GLY A 54 -5.49 30.52 3.08
N ALA A 55 -4.82 31.50 2.48
CA ALA A 55 -5.46 32.66 1.86
C ALA A 55 -5.97 32.34 0.44
N VAL A 56 -6.86 31.35 0.36
CA VAL A 56 -7.49 30.97 -0.90
C VAL A 56 -8.54 32.03 -1.27
N PRO A 57 -8.46 32.65 -2.46
CA PRO A 57 -9.39 33.70 -2.87
C PRO A 57 -10.78 33.16 -3.23
N PHE A 58 -10.89 31.85 -3.47
CA PHE A 58 -12.14 31.17 -3.82
C PHE A 58 -12.58 30.23 -2.68
N LYS A 59 -13.81 30.45 -2.19
CA LYS A 59 -14.48 29.58 -1.21
C LYS A 59 -15.86 29.24 -1.77
N PRO A 60 -16.13 27.97 -2.12
CA PRO A 60 -17.45 27.55 -2.60
C PRO A 60 -18.52 27.89 -1.57
N ASN A 61 -19.61 28.54 -2.00
CA ASN A 61 -20.72 28.86 -1.10
C ASN A 61 -21.51 27.60 -0.70
N GLU A 62 -21.40 26.56 -1.52
CA GLU A 62 -22.08 25.28 -1.42
C GLU A 62 -21.43 24.34 -0.38
N TYR A 63 -20.25 24.72 0.12
CA TYR A 63 -19.45 23.97 1.10
C TYR A 63 -19.04 24.88 2.25
N SER A 64 -20.01 25.23 3.12
CA SER A 64 -19.76 26.15 4.23
C SER A 64 -19.83 25.49 5.60
N MET A 65 -20.77 24.57 5.78
CA MET A 65 -21.05 23.93 7.06
C MET A 65 -21.26 22.43 6.87
N TRP A 66 -21.19 21.69 7.96
CA TRP A 66 -21.46 20.26 7.98
C TRP A 66 -22.20 19.85 9.25
N ASP A 67 -23.04 18.82 9.12
CA ASP A 67 -23.66 18.10 10.22
C ASP A 67 -23.58 16.58 9.96
N PHE A 68 -24.05 15.78 10.91
CA PHE A 68 -24.13 14.34 10.83
C PHE A 68 -25.55 13.89 11.14
N ASN A 69 -26.19 13.25 10.16
CA ASN A 69 -27.46 12.58 10.34
C ASN A 69 -27.19 11.20 10.96
N GLU A 70 -27.54 11.03 12.24
CA GLU A 70 -27.31 9.77 12.96
C GLU A 70 -28.24 8.64 12.50
N GLU A 71 -29.43 8.94 11.99
CA GLU A 71 -30.37 7.90 11.53
C GLU A 71 -29.88 7.28 10.21
N GLU A 72 -29.47 8.12 9.27
CA GLU A 72 -29.01 7.67 7.95
C GLU A 72 -27.51 7.36 7.90
N GLN A 73 -26.76 7.68 8.95
CA GLN A 73 -25.30 7.54 9.00
C GLN A 73 -24.58 8.30 7.88
N LYS A 74 -25.04 9.51 7.56
CA LYS A 74 -24.48 10.37 6.50
C LYS A 74 -23.96 11.69 7.04
N ILE A 75 -22.86 12.17 6.47
CA ILE A 75 -22.39 13.54 6.67
C ILE A 75 -23.22 14.44 5.75
N VAL A 76 -23.80 15.48 6.30
CA VAL A 76 -24.63 16.45 5.59
C VAL A 76 -23.80 17.70 5.35
N ILE A 77 -23.59 18.07 4.09
CA ILE A 77 -22.91 19.30 3.68
C ILE A 77 -23.95 20.39 3.47
N LEU A 78 -23.73 21.53 4.11
CA LEU A 78 -24.64 22.65 4.15
C LEU A 78 -24.00 23.88 3.48
N ASP A 79 -24.83 24.66 2.80
CA ASP A 79 -24.46 25.96 2.28
C ASP A 79 -24.29 27.01 3.41
N LYS A 80 -23.88 28.23 3.05
CA LYS A 80 -23.71 29.35 4.00
C LYS A 80 -25.00 29.78 4.72
N ASN A 81 -26.16 29.44 4.18
CA ASN A 81 -27.48 29.75 4.74
C ASN A 81 -28.01 28.60 5.62
N GLY A 82 -27.28 27.48 5.70
CA GLY A 82 -27.69 26.28 6.42
C GLY A 82 -28.62 25.36 5.62
N ASN A 83 -28.84 25.60 4.33
CA ASN A 83 -29.59 24.68 3.49
C ASN A 83 -28.73 23.46 3.16
N GLU A 84 -29.37 22.30 3.12
CA GLU A 84 -28.72 21.08 2.68
C GLU A 84 -28.36 21.17 1.20
N ASN A 85 -27.08 20.96 0.90
CA ASN A 85 -26.57 20.89 -0.45
C ASN A 85 -26.32 19.44 -0.87
N GLN A 86 -25.76 18.61 0.03
CA GLN A 86 -25.37 17.24 -0.30
C GLN A 86 -25.30 16.35 0.94
N ARG A 87 -25.52 15.04 0.75
CA ARG A 87 -25.21 14.01 1.76
C ARG A 87 -24.12 13.09 1.23
N VAL A 88 -23.15 12.79 2.07
CA VAL A 88 -22.02 11.92 1.74
C VAL A 88 -21.84 10.86 2.81
N ASP A 89 -21.25 9.73 2.41
CA ASP A 89 -20.95 8.65 3.34
C ASP A 89 -19.90 9.04 4.38
N ILE A 90 -19.92 8.34 5.52
CA ILE A 90 -18.80 8.40 6.45
C ILE A 90 -17.50 7.91 5.78
N PRO A 91 -16.32 8.40 6.20
CA PRO A 91 -15.07 7.97 5.61
C PRO A 91 -14.88 6.47 5.69
N ILE A 92 -14.51 5.88 4.57
CA ILE A 92 -14.04 4.50 4.52
C ILE A 92 -12.52 4.49 4.57
N GLU A 93 -11.96 3.57 5.35
CA GLU A 93 -10.54 3.27 5.28
C GLU A 93 -10.27 2.55 3.95
N TRP A 94 -9.33 3.09 3.20
CA TRP A 94 -8.79 2.50 2.00
C TRP A 94 -7.36 1.99 2.27
N ILE A 95 -6.57 1.83 1.22
CA ILE A 95 -5.26 1.22 1.30
C ILE A 95 -4.30 2.10 2.13
N ASN A 96 -3.48 1.45 2.96
CA ASN A 96 -2.47 2.07 3.83
C ASN A 96 -2.99 3.10 4.84
N GLY A 97 -4.25 2.97 5.26
CA GLY A 97 -4.87 3.90 6.21
C GLY A 97 -5.19 5.27 5.62
N ILE A 98 -5.19 5.39 4.27
CA ILE A 98 -5.79 6.53 3.58
C ILE A 98 -7.30 6.45 3.76
N GLN A 99 -7.93 7.55 4.16
CA GLN A 99 -9.38 7.61 4.31
C GLN A 99 -10.00 8.35 3.14
N ARG A 100 -11.18 7.91 2.69
CA ARG A 100 -11.91 8.55 1.59
C ARG A 100 -13.36 8.79 1.92
N ILE A 101 -13.87 9.95 1.51
CA ILE A 101 -15.29 10.28 1.47
C ILE A 101 -15.65 10.51 0.01
N PHE A 102 -16.53 9.68 -0.55
CA PHE A 102 -17.03 9.89 -1.90
C PHE A 102 -18.13 10.96 -1.88
N LEU A 103 -18.00 11.93 -2.77
CA LEU A 103 -18.98 13.00 -2.92
C LEU A 103 -20.12 12.55 -3.82
N THR A 104 -19.84 11.86 -4.91
CA THR A 104 -20.84 11.48 -5.93
C THR A 104 -21.67 10.23 -5.58
N GLY A 105 -21.51 9.65 -4.39
CA GLY A 105 -22.23 8.44 -3.96
C GLY A 105 -21.79 7.13 -4.65
N GLU A 106 -20.92 7.22 -5.67
CA GLU A 106 -20.29 6.08 -6.32
C GLU A 106 -18.83 5.95 -5.88
N ALA A 107 -18.27 4.73 -5.94
CA ALA A 107 -16.85 4.48 -5.68
C ALA A 107 -15.91 5.05 -6.78
N LYS A 108 -16.47 5.84 -7.71
CA LYS A 108 -15.82 6.51 -8.83
C LYS A 108 -16.32 7.96 -8.89
N GLY A 109 -15.50 8.85 -9.42
CA GLY A 109 -15.78 10.29 -9.42
C GLY A 109 -15.11 11.03 -8.26
N ASP A 110 -15.77 12.06 -7.76
CA ASP A 110 -15.15 13.02 -6.85
C ASP A 110 -15.11 12.50 -5.42
N ALA A 111 -13.95 12.64 -4.77
CA ALA A 111 -13.75 12.22 -3.41
C ALA A 111 -12.84 13.18 -2.64
N LEU A 112 -13.09 13.26 -1.34
CA LEU A 112 -12.19 13.85 -0.38
C LEU A 112 -11.27 12.76 0.17
N VAL A 113 -9.97 12.97 0.06
CA VAL A 113 -8.93 12.01 0.43
C VAL A 113 -8.13 12.56 1.59
N CYS A 114 -8.00 11.78 2.64
CA CYS A 114 -7.19 12.12 3.79
C CYS A 114 -6.07 11.10 3.93
N GLU A 115 -4.84 11.55 3.69
CA GLU A 115 -3.67 10.70 3.88
C GLU A 115 -3.28 10.63 5.36
N LYS A 116 -2.70 9.50 5.76
CA LYS A 116 -2.20 9.31 7.12
C LYS A 116 -1.13 10.35 7.50
N SER A 117 -0.43 10.88 6.50
CA SER A 117 0.57 11.95 6.59
C SER A 117 0.01 13.30 7.07
N THR A 118 -1.24 13.59 6.73
CA THR A 118 -1.90 14.86 7.06
C THR A 118 -2.72 14.79 8.35
N ASN A 119 -2.80 13.60 8.97
CA ASN A 119 -3.58 13.30 10.16
C ASN A 119 -2.77 13.40 11.45
N LYS A 120 -2.89 14.56 12.12
CA LYS A 120 -2.41 14.84 13.49
C LYS A 120 -0.88 14.72 13.69
N ARG A 121 -0.38 15.52 14.64
CA ARG A 121 1.00 15.68 15.14
C ARG A 121 1.76 14.40 15.56
N LYS A 122 1.31 13.19 15.25
CA LYS A 122 2.08 11.98 15.54
C LYS A 122 3.03 11.71 14.38
N SER A 123 4.25 12.23 14.52
CA SER A 123 5.40 11.76 13.76
C SER A 123 5.55 10.26 14.02
N HIS A 124 4.89 9.44 13.21
CA HIS A 124 5.40 8.11 12.99
C HIS A 124 6.74 8.33 12.28
N PRO A 125 7.84 7.71 12.73
CA PRO A 125 9.09 7.83 12.03
C PRO A 125 8.84 7.41 10.57
N TYR A 126 8.96 8.38 9.66
CA TYR A 126 8.91 8.12 8.25
C TYR A 126 10.17 7.35 7.91
N PHE A 127 10.02 6.05 7.67
CA PHE A 127 11.08 5.30 7.04
C PHE A 127 11.04 5.62 5.55
N LEU A 128 12.04 6.35 5.07
CA LEU A 128 12.32 6.44 3.63
C LEU A 128 12.46 5.01 3.10
N GLY A 129 11.58 4.61 2.17
CA GLY A 129 11.50 3.24 1.66
C GLY A 129 10.45 2.32 2.30
N GLY A 130 9.57 2.85 3.17
CA GLY A 130 8.39 2.16 3.73
C GLY A 130 8.66 0.88 4.53
N THR A 131 7.59 0.17 4.91
CA THR A 131 7.66 -1.08 5.68
C THR A 131 7.26 -2.32 4.87
N GLN A 132 6.88 -2.14 3.61
CA GLN A 132 6.46 -3.21 2.71
C GLN A 132 7.27 -3.11 1.42
N VAL A 133 7.81 -4.23 0.93
CA VAL A 133 8.58 -4.27 -0.31
C VAL A 133 8.17 -5.42 -1.21
N PHE A 134 8.11 -5.12 -2.50
CA PHE A 134 7.93 -6.05 -3.59
C PHE A 134 9.22 -6.13 -4.39
N ILE A 135 9.78 -7.33 -4.50
CA ILE A 135 11.08 -7.61 -5.08
C ILE A 135 10.86 -8.43 -6.34
N THR A 136 11.30 -7.91 -7.49
CA THR A 136 11.08 -8.54 -8.80
C THR A 136 12.24 -8.26 -9.75
N SER A 137 12.42 -9.12 -10.73
CA SER A 137 13.30 -8.87 -11.87
C SER A 137 12.79 -7.71 -12.72
N ARG A 138 13.73 -6.92 -13.27
CA ARG A 138 13.45 -5.83 -14.22
C ARG A 138 12.59 -6.28 -15.41
N LYS A 139 12.73 -7.53 -15.86
CA LYS A 139 11.98 -8.10 -17.00
C LYS A 139 10.46 -8.02 -16.80
N PHE A 140 10.01 -8.03 -15.55
CA PHE A 140 8.60 -8.08 -15.18
C PHE A 140 8.03 -6.74 -14.72
N VAL A 141 8.83 -5.67 -14.73
CA VAL A 141 8.41 -4.34 -14.28
C VAL A 141 7.68 -3.62 -15.40
N THR A 142 6.40 -3.34 -15.18
CA THR A 142 5.57 -2.48 -16.03
C THR A 142 5.12 -1.23 -15.27
N LEU A 143 4.70 -0.19 -15.99
CA LEU A 143 4.13 1.01 -15.35
C LEU A 143 2.88 0.68 -14.54
N ASP A 144 2.03 -0.22 -15.05
CA ASP A 144 0.81 -0.68 -14.36
C ASP A 144 1.17 -1.37 -13.03
N LEU A 145 2.17 -2.26 -13.04
CA LEU A 145 2.65 -2.90 -11.82
C LEU A 145 3.18 -1.86 -10.81
N ILE A 146 3.91 -0.84 -11.28
CA ILE A 146 4.41 0.23 -10.40
C ILE A 146 3.25 0.99 -9.77
N HIS A 147 2.26 1.38 -10.57
CA HIS A 147 1.08 2.08 -10.08
C HIS A 147 0.33 1.24 -9.05
N ASP A 148 0.09 -0.03 -9.33
CA ASP A 148 -0.66 -0.90 -8.42
C ASP A 148 0.10 -1.19 -7.12
N LEU A 149 1.42 -1.42 -7.18
CA LEU A 149 2.24 -1.59 -5.98
C LEU A 149 2.29 -0.31 -5.13
N SER A 150 2.37 0.86 -5.77
CA SER A 150 2.32 2.14 -5.07
C SER A 150 0.99 2.35 -4.35
N ARG A 151 -0.14 1.99 -4.99
CA ARG A 151 -1.48 1.98 -4.38
C ARG A 151 -1.52 1.04 -3.18
N LEU A 152 -0.88 -0.13 -3.28
CA LEU A 152 -0.78 -1.13 -2.22
C LEU A 152 0.23 -0.78 -1.10
N GLY A 153 0.98 0.31 -1.24
CA GLY A 153 1.98 0.74 -0.25
C GLY A 153 3.26 -0.08 -0.26
N PHE A 154 3.49 -0.84 -1.33
CA PHE A 154 4.72 -1.57 -1.54
C PHE A 154 5.73 -0.67 -2.23
N ASN A 155 6.93 -0.62 -1.66
CA ASN A 155 8.10 -0.15 -2.38
C ASN A 155 8.56 -1.23 -3.34
N ILE A 156 9.23 -0.84 -4.41
CA ILE A 156 9.65 -1.77 -5.45
C ILE A 156 11.16 -1.86 -5.45
N LYS A 157 11.69 -3.03 -5.15
CA LYS A 157 13.11 -3.35 -5.37
C LYS A 157 13.23 -4.12 -6.67
N ILE A 158 13.88 -3.49 -7.64
CA ILE A 158 14.17 -4.10 -8.93
C ILE A 158 15.51 -4.82 -8.82
N SER A 159 15.51 -6.12 -9.12
CA SER A 159 16.70 -6.92 -9.31
C SER A 159 17.16 -6.86 -10.77
N ASN A 160 18.48 -6.84 -10.97
CA ASN A 160 19.08 -6.93 -12.30
C ASN A 160 19.15 -8.38 -12.81
N HIS A 161 18.91 -9.36 -11.94
CA HIS A 161 18.87 -10.77 -12.30
C HIS A 161 17.51 -11.11 -12.92
N GLN A 162 17.54 -11.72 -14.10
CA GLN A 162 16.32 -12.02 -14.87
C GLN A 162 15.52 -13.22 -14.32
N VAL A 163 16.20 -14.10 -13.61
CA VAL A 163 15.69 -15.37 -13.08
C VAL A 163 15.89 -15.37 -11.56
N ALA A 164 14.99 -16.03 -10.84
CA ALA A 164 15.09 -16.24 -9.40
C ALA A 164 16.15 -17.32 -9.09
N SER A 165 17.42 -16.98 -9.28
CA SER A 165 18.60 -17.80 -9.01
C SER A 165 19.27 -17.44 -7.68
N TYR A 166 20.35 -18.13 -7.33
CA TYR A 166 21.17 -17.83 -6.16
C TYR A 166 21.57 -16.35 -6.06
N ASN A 167 22.06 -15.75 -7.15
CA ASN A 167 22.43 -14.33 -7.16
C ASN A 167 21.22 -13.41 -6.91
N PHE A 168 20.05 -13.76 -7.44
CA PHE A 168 18.81 -13.04 -7.14
C PHE A 168 18.44 -13.15 -5.66
N PHE A 169 18.59 -14.33 -5.04
CA PHE A 169 18.34 -14.51 -3.61
C PHE A 169 19.37 -13.81 -2.74
N SER A 170 20.65 -13.79 -3.14
CA SER A 170 21.72 -13.09 -2.44
C SER A 170 21.45 -11.59 -2.40
N ASP A 171 21.19 -10.97 -3.56
CA ASP A 171 20.81 -9.55 -3.68
C ASP A 171 19.58 -9.22 -2.84
N THR A 172 18.60 -10.12 -2.85
CA THR A 172 17.35 -9.95 -2.09
C THR A 172 17.62 -10.01 -0.59
N PHE A 173 18.40 -10.99 -0.14
CA PHE A 173 18.79 -11.16 1.26
C PHE A 173 19.57 -9.95 1.78
N GLU A 174 20.59 -9.50 1.04
CA GLU A 174 21.37 -8.32 1.39
C GLU A 174 20.50 -7.07 1.50
N TYR A 175 19.59 -6.86 0.55
CA TYR A 175 18.66 -5.75 0.59
C TYR A 175 17.80 -5.79 1.86
N ILE A 176 17.23 -6.94 2.22
CA ILE A 176 16.35 -7.05 3.40
C ILE A 176 17.12 -6.86 4.72
N ILE A 177 18.39 -7.28 4.78
CA ILE A 177 19.26 -7.02 5.93
C ILE A 177 19.52 -5.52 6.09
N GLN A 178 19.84 -4.83 5.00
CA GLN A 178 20.11 -3.38 4.99
C GLN A 178 18.88 -2.53 5.35
N HIS A 179 17.67 -3.11 5.28
CA HIS A 179 16.40 -2.43 5.55
C HIS A 179 15.64 -3.09 6.72
N PRO A 180 16.08 -2.88 7.98
CA PRO A 180 15.48 -3.51 9.16
C PRO A 180 14.02 -3.09 9.44
N GLN A 181 13.56 -1.98 8.86
CA GLN A 181 12.19 -1.49 8.97
C GLN A 181 11.17 -2.32 8.19
N LEU A 182 11.61 -3.18 7.27
CA LEU A 182 10.71 -3.98 6.45
C LEU A 182 9.95 -4.97 7.33
N GLN A 183 8.66 -5.10 7.09
CA GLN A 183 7.76 -5.99 7.82
C GLN A 183 7.19 -7.05 6.90
N LYS A 184 6.70 -6.65 5.71
CA LYS A 184 6.13 -7.55 4.71
C LYS A 184 6.96 -7.55 3.44
N ILE A 185 7.24 -8.73 2.94
CA ILE A 185 8.13 -8.92 1.79
C ILE A 185 7.42 -9.83 0.80
N ILE A 186 7.36 -9.39 -0.44
CA ILE A 186 6.90 -10.18 -1.57
C ILE A 186 8.06 -10.30 -2.55
N ILE A 187 8.37 -11.52 -2.95
CA ILE A 187 9.35 -11.86 -3.97
C ILE A 187 8.56 -12.52 -5.10
N SER A 188 8.53 -11.91 -6.27
CA SER A 188 7.76 -12.40 -7.41
C SER A 188 8.56 -12.27 -8.68
N ASN A 189 8.47 -13.29 -9.54
CA ASN A 189 9.14 -13.33 -10.83
C ASN A 189 8.17 -13.62 -11.98
N THR A 190 6.90 -13.21 -11.83
CA THR A 190 5.84 -13.43 -12.83
C THR A 190 5.27 -12.14 -13.43
N GLY A 191 5.58 -10.98 -12.85
CA GLY A 191 5.03 -9.67 -13.27
C GLY A 191 3.55 -9.48 -13.03
N LYS A 192 2.86 -10.48 -12.46
CA LYS A 192 1.45 -10.37 -12.06
C LYS A 192 1.37 -9.88 -10.63
N LEU A 193 0.47 -8.91 -10.42
CA LEU A 193 0.13 -8.43 -9.09
C LEU A 193 -0.83 -9.41 -8.41
N GLU A 194 -0.30 -10.50 -7.87
CA GLU A 194 -1.02 -11.34 -6.92
C GLU A 194 -0.50 -11.00 -5.52
N VAL A 195 -1.05 -9.98 -4.86
CA VAL A 195 -0.71 -9.74 -3.44
C VAL A 195 -1.55 -10.68 -2.58
N LYS A 196 -1.09 -11.91 -2.46
CA LYS A 196 -1.58 -12.87 -1.49
C LYS A 196 -0.67 -12.78 -0.26
N LEU A 197 -1.24 -12.88 0.93
CA LEU A 197 -0.48 -12.97 2.18
C LEU A 197 -0.82 -14.32 2.82
N PRO A 198 0.11 -14.92 3.56
CA PRO A 198 -0.18 -16.18 4.23
C PRO A 198 -1.32 -15.99 5.23
N GLN A 199 -2.27 -16.92 5.24
CA GLN A 199 -3.44 -16.90 6.11
C GLN A 199 -3.20 -17.73 7.37
N ASN A 200 -2.62 -18.92 7.23
CA ASN A 200 -2.45 -19.87 8.33
C ASN A 200 -0.97 -20.12 8.68
N HIS A 201 -0.04 -19.77 7.80
CA HIS A 201 1.38 -20.07 7.93
C HIS A 201 2.26 -18.81 7.96
N GLN A 202 3.57 -18.99 8.11
CA GLN A 202 4.53 -17.87 8.14
C GLN A 202 4.92 -17.40 6.74
N LEU A 203 4.85 -18.31 5.78
CA LEU A 203 5.21 -18.12 4.38
C LEU A 203 4.08 -18.60 3.47
N LEU A 204 3.91 -17.93 2.34
CA LEU A 204 3.07 -18.40 1.24
C LEU A 204 3.92 -18.48 -0.02
N ILE A 205 3.83 -19.60 -0.71
CA ILE A 205 4.64 -19.93 -1.89
C ILE A 205 3.70 -20.38 -3.01
N SER A 206 3.96 -19.97 -4.25
CA SER A 206 3.15 -20.44 -5.39
C SER A 206 3.22 -21.97 -5.53
N LYS A 207 2.07 -22.59 -5.81
CA LYS A 207 1.96 -24.02 -6.11
C LYS A 207 2.75 -24.45 -7.36
N ASP A 208 3.00 -23.51 -8.28
CA ASP A 208 3.77 -23.72 -9.52
C ASP A 208 5.29 -23.55 -9.33
N CYS A 209 5.80 -23.78 -8.12
CA CYS A 209 7.24 -23.97 -7.90
C CYS A 209 7.72 -25.30 -8.53
N GLY A 210 7.65 -25.38 -9.85
CA GLY A 210 8.39 -26.36 -10.63
C GLY A 210 9.90 -26.13 -10.52
N PRO A 211 10.71 -27.04 -11.05
CA PRO A 211 12.18 -27.04 -10.95
C PRO A 211 12.89 -25.86 -11.64
N SER A 212 12.21 -24.76 -11.97
CA SER A 212 12.78 -23.69 -12.78
C SER A 212 12.36 -22.25 -12.42
N SER A 213 11.60 -22.00 -11.35
CA SER A 213 11.57 -20.65 -10.72
C SER A 213 10.64 -20.58 -9.50
N ILE A 214 11.04 -19.79 -8.50
CA ILE A 214 10.07 -19.22 -7.56
C ILE A 214 9.24 -18.20 -8.33
N ALA A 215 8.02 -18.59 -8.68
CA ALA A 215 7.04 -17.69 -9.25
C ALA A 215 6.62 -16.61 -8.23
N TYR A 216 6.43 -17.01 -6.97
CA TYR A 216 5.93 -16.17 -5.91
C TYR A 216 6.31 -16.70 -4.52
N LEU A 217 6.84 -15.84 -3.66
CA LEU A 217 7.16 -16.09 -2.25
C LEU A 217 6.81 -14.84 -1.44
N THR A 218 6.07 -14.99 -0.35
CA THR A 218 5.67 -13.87 0.49
C THR A 218 5.66 -14.26 1.97
N GLY A 219 5.90 -13.28 2.83
CA GLY A 219 5.86 -13.48 4.27
C GLY A 219 6.32 -12.27 5.05
N ASN A 220 6.38 -12.45 6.37
CA ASN A 220 6.99 -11.46 7.25
C ASN A 220 8.52 -11.50 7.11
N ARG A 221 9.19 -10.40 7.48
CA ARG A 221 10.64 -10.24 7.33
C ARG A 221 11.46 -11.39 7.93
N ALA A 222 11.14 -11.82 9.14
CA ALA A 222 11.94 -12.85 9.83
C ALA A 222 11.88 -14.21 9.11
N PRO A 223 10.69 -14.80 8.82
CA PRO A 223 10.60 -16.03 8.04
C PRO A 223 11.27 -15.97 6.67
N ILE A 224 11.16 -14.83 5.98
CA ILE A 224 11.79 -14.65 4.67
C ILE A 224 13.32 -14.62 4.79
N LEU A 225 13.87 -13.88 5.76
CA LEU A 225 15.31 -13.86 5.98
C LEU A 225 15.85 -15.24 6.36
N GLU A 226 15.13 -15.97 7.20
CA GLU A 226 15.51 -17.32 7.60
C GLU A 226 15.56 -18.25 6.38
N LEU A 227 14.50 -18.28 5.57
CA LEU A 227 14.46 -19.10 4.36
C LEU A 227 15.60 -18.74 3.40
N LEU A 228 15.78 -17.45 3.10
CA LEU A 228 16.85 -17.02 2.21
C LEU A 228 18.23 -17.39 2.76
N SER A 229 18.46 -17.22 4.07
CA SER A 229 19.73 -17.60 4.69
C SER A 229 20.00 -19.10 4.62
N SER A 230 18.98 -19.94 4.85
CA SER A 230 19.09 -21.39 4.75
C SER A 230 19.40 -21.84 3.32
N VAL A 231 18.72 -21.27 2.33
CA VAL A 231 18.95 -21.56 0.90
C VAL A 231 20.37 -21.15 0.49
N LEU A 232 20.80 -19.95 0.86
CA LEU A 232 22.14 -19.46 0.52
C LEU A 232 23.23 -20.32 1.20
N MET A 233 23.01 -20.74 2.45
CA MET A 233 23.94 -21.60 3.17
C MET A 233 24.03 -23.00 2.55
N GLU A 234 22.90 -23.63 2.25
CA GLU A 234 22.85 -24.95 1.61
C GLU A 234 23.52 -24.90 0.22
N ASN A 235 23.29 -23.84 -0.56
CA ASN A 235 23.93 -23.67 -1.86
C ASN A 235 25.46 -23.51 -1.74
N ASN A 236 25.94 -22.79 -0.73
CA ASN A 236 27.39 -22.69 -0.48
C ASN A 236 28.00 -24.03 -0.06
N GLN A 237 27.29 -24.85 0.72
CA GLN A 237 27.74 -26.20 1.09
C GLN A 237 27.78 -27.13 -0.12
N HIS A 238 26.76 -27.07 -0.97
CA HIS A 238 26.68 -27.78 -2.24
C HIS A 238 27.88 -27.45 -3.14
N LEU A 239 28.19 -26.17 -3.36
CA LEU A 239 29.31 -25.74 -4.21
C LEU A 239 30.69 -26.20 -3.71
N LEU A 240 30.82 -26.53 -2.42
CA LEU A 240 32.04 -27.08 -1.83
C LEU A 240 32.14 -28.60 -1.97
N ASN A 241 31.06 -29.29 -2.35
CA ASN A 241 31.02 -30.73 -2.53
C ASN A 241 31.01 -31.10 -4.02
N SER A 242 32.16 -31.56 -4.53
CA SER A 242 32.32 -31.93 -5.95
C SER A 242 31.48 -33.12 -6.40
N GLU A 243 30.89 -33.90 -5.49
CA GLU A 243 30.00 -35.03 -5.82
C GLU A 243 28.52 -34.63 -5.89
N ASP A 244 28.17 -33.43 -5.43
CA ASP A 244 26.79 -32.95 -5.41
C ASP A 244 26.45 -32.21 -6.70
N ASN A 245 25.56 -32.79 -7.52
CA ASN A 245 25.18 -32.28 -8.84
C ASN A 245 23.78 -31.64 -8.84
N ARG A 246 23.18 -31.40 -7.67
CA ARG A 246 21.87 -30.76 -7.57
C ARG A 246 21.87 -29.38 -8.22
N ALA A 247 20.77 -29.02 -8.89
CA ALA A 247 20.55 -27.66 -9.38
C ALA A 247 20.13 -26.71 -8.23
N GLU A 248 20.27 -25.40 -8.42
CA GLU A 248 19.88 -24.39 -7.41
C GLU A 248 18.40 -24.52 -6.98
N GLU A 249 17.53 -24.93 -7.90
CA GLU A 249 16.11 -25.14 -7.63
C GLU A 249 15.86 -26.37 -6.77
N GLU A 250 16.64 -27.43 -6.95
CA GLU A 250 16.56 -28.64 -6.13
C GLU A 250 17.01 -28.34 -4.70
N ILE A 251 18.02 -27.48 -4.54
CA ILE A 251 18.49 -26.98 -3.24
C ILE A 251 17.39 -26.19 -2.54
N PHE A 252 16.73 -25.26 -3.24
CA PHE A 252 15.62 -24.49 -2.69
C PHE A 252 14.48 -25.40 -2.22
N GLN A 253 14.08 -26.37 -3.04
CA GLN A 253 13.04 -27.35 -2.69
C GLN A 253 13.44 -28.22 -1.51
N ALA A 254 14.70 -28.68 -1.46
CA ALA A 254 15.21 -29.47 -0.34
C ALA A 254 15.13 -28.68 0.97
N VAL A 255 15.52 -27.40 0.98
CA VAL A 255 15.42 -26.54 2.17
C VAL A 255 13.95 -26.36 2.59
N LEU A 256 13.05 -26.11 1.64
CA LEU A 256 11.63 -25.98 1.95
C LEU A 256 11.05 -27.25 2.60
N GLN A 257 11.31 -28.41 2.01
CA GLN A 257 10.76 -29.68 2.46
C GLN A 257 11.37 -30.18 3.77
N THR A 258 12.63 -29.85 4.05
CA THR A 258 13.33 -30.36 5.24
C THR A 258 13.28 -29.41 6.43
N GLN A 259 13.32 -28.09 6.19
CA GLN A 259 13.43 -27.07 7.25
C GLN A 259 12.15 -26.24 7.43
N PHE A 260 11.28 -26.18 6.42
CA PHE A 260 10.08 -25.32 6.43
C PHE A 260 8.77 -26.06 6.20
N SER A 261 8.75 -27.40 6.23
CA SER A 261 7.57 -28.23 5.87
C SER A 261 6.27 -27.81 6.54
N ASP A 262 6.33 -27.36 7.80
CA ASP A 262 5.17 -26.97 8.61
C ASP A 262 4.98 -25.45 8.72
N ARG A 263 5.71 -24.68 7.90
CA ARG A 263 5.82 -23.21 8.02
C ARG A 263 5.42 -22.46 6.76
N TYR A 264 5.17 -23.16 5.66
CA TYR A 264 4.66 -22.58 4.42
C TYR A 264 3.33 -23.22 4.02
N GLU A 265 2.51 -22.45 3.32
CA GLU A 265 1.37 -22.98 2.56
C GLU A 265 1.51 -22.65 1.08
N LEU A 266 0.82 -23.45 0.25
CA LEU A 266 0.82 -23.30 -1.20
C LEU A 266 -0.36 -22.42 -1.64
N GLY A 267 -0.09 -21.40 -2.45
CA GLY A 267 -1.06 -20.39 -2.94
C GLY A 267 -1.26 -20.34 -4.44
#